data_AF-A0A2N0QG87-F1
#
_entry.id   AF-A0A2N0QG87-F1
#
_cell.length_a   1.000
_cell.length_b   1.000
_cell.length_c   1.000
_cell.angle_alpha   90.00
_cell.angle_beta   90.00
_cell.angle_gamma   90.00
#
_symmetry.space_group_name_H-M   'P 1'
#
loop_
_entity.id
_entity.type
_entity.pdbx_description
1 polymer ?
#
loop_
_entity_poly.entity_id
_entity_poly.type
_entity_poly.pdbx_seq_one_letter_code
_entity_poly.pdbx_strand_id
1 'polypeptide(L)'
;YLVKLRSKLQEHPFFGRKIKTGIQFAKLIRRTLEGKELFNRENYLDAYSNVIESLHHLASLSVIDKGLYPEVTVWSQVKKIEPQIYKLYEELVFSKESLEKKLELLFLAIEFMINSRTYEGAQHILETMLKKDVWTVQELHTNNELK
;
A
#
# COMPACT_ATOMS: atom_id res chain seq x y z
N TYR A 1 30.11 15.96 -5.35
CA TYR A 1 28.81 15.32 -5.67
C TYR A 1 28.22 14.58 -4.46
N LEU A 2 28.90 13.55 -3.91
CA LEU A 2 28.40 12.74 -2.78
C LEU A 2 28.08 13.53 -1.50
N VAL A 3 28.85 14.57 -1.17
CA VAL A 3 28.56 15.45 -0.02
C VAL A 3 27.23 16.18 -0.18
N LYS A 4 26.93 16.70 -1.38
CA LYS A 4 25.63 17.35 -1.68
C LYS A 4 24.45 16.36 -1.63
N LEU A 5 24.68 15.11 -2.06
CA LEU A 5 23.65 14.07 -1.97
C LEU A 5 23.37 13.69 -0.51
N ARG A 6 24.42 13.54 0.31
CA ARG A 6 24.30 13.29 1.75
C ARG A 6 23.57 14.43 2.47
N SER A 7 23.94 15.69 2.20
CA SER A 7 23.25 16.85 2.76
C SER A 7 21.78 16.88 2.36
N LYS A 8 21.43 16.66 1.07
CA LYS A 8 20.03 16.58 0.63
C LYS A 8 19.22 15.48 1.31
N LEU A 9 19.82 14.31 1.52
CA LEU A 9 19.17 13.20 2.23
C LEU A 9 18.97 13.49 3.72
N GLN A 10 19.86 14.28 4.33
CA GLN A 10 19.74 14.73 5.72
C GLN A 10 18.75 15.90 5.88
N GLU A 11 18.72 16.82 4.92
CA GLU A 11 17.82 18.00 4.89
C GLU A 11 16.39 17.63 4.51
N HIS A 12 16.21 16.60 3.66
CA HIS A 12 14.89 16.11 3.25
C HIS A 12 14.80 14.58 3.38
N PRO A 13 14.74 14.03 4.62
CA PRO A 13 14.63 12.60 4.86
C PRO A 13 13.40 11.96 4.20
N PHE A 14 12.39 12.79 3.88
CA PHE A 14 11.11 12.39 3.32
C PHE A 14 10.98 12.67 1.82
N PHE A 15 12.07 13.11 1.14
CA PHE A 15 12.03 13.37 -0.29
C PHE A 15 11.62 12.09 -1.05
N GLY A 16 10.57 12.19 -1.87
CA GLY A 16 10.00 11.05 -2.60
C GLY A 16 9.17 10.08 -1.75
N ARG A 17 8.95 10.35 -0.45
CA ARG A 17 8.09 9.52 0.40
C ARG A 17 6.66 9.49 -0.12
N LYS A 18 6.07 10.65 -0.44
CA LYS A 18 4.70 10.72 -0.98
C LYS A 18 4.55 9.92 -2.28
N ILE A 19 5.56 9.95 -3.15
CA ILE A 19 5.60 9.13 -4.38
C ILE A 19 5.59 7.65 -4.02
N LYS A 20 6.50 7.21 -3.12
CA LYS A 20 6.58 5.82 -2.66
C LYS A 20 5.27 5.35 -2.00
N THR A 21 4.68 6.18 -1.14
CA THR A 21 3.37 5.95 -0.50
C THR A 21 2.31 5.76 -1.58
N GLY A 22 2.20 6.68 -2.54
CA GLY A 22 1.21 6.58 -3.63
C GLY A 22 1.37 5.35 -4.51
N ILE A 23 2.61 4.97 -4.86
CA ILE A 23 2.89 3.75 -5.63
C ILE A 23 2.47 2.50 -4.85
N GLN A 24 2.83 2.41 -3.57
CA GLN A 24 2.46 1.25 -2.75
C GLN A 24 0.94 1.20 -2.49
N PHE A 25 0.32 2.35 -2.27
CA PHE A 25 -1.13 2.46 -2.09
C PHE A 25 -1.90 2.04 -3.34
N ALA A 26 -1.45 2.45 -4.53
CA ALA A 26 -2.04 2.01 -5.80
C ALA A 26 -1.93 0.49 -6.00
N LYS A 27 -0.78 -0.11 -5.64
CA LYS A 27 -0.59 -1.57 -5.69
C LYS A 27 -1.50 -2.31 -4.71
N LEU A 28 -1.65 -1.79 -3.49
CA LEU A 28 -2.58 -2.30 -2.48
C LEU A 28 -4.02 -2.31 -3.01
N ILE A 29 -4.52 -1.17 -3.49
CA ILE A 29 -5.88 -1.05 -4.05
C ILE A 29 -6.06 -2.06 -5.18
N ARG A 30 -5.13 -2.10 -6.14
CA ARG A 30 -5.22 -2.99 -7.30
C ARG A 30 -5.35 -4.45 -6.87
N ARG A 31 -4.47 -4.93 -5.99
CA ARG A 31 -4.49 -6.32 -5.51
C ARG A 31 -5.75 -6.64 -4.72
N THR A 32 -6.24 -5.70 -3.92
CA THR A 32 -7.46 -5.89 -3.14
C THR A 32 -8.68 -6.00 -4.07
N LEU A 33 -8.78 -5.16 -5.09
CA LEU A 33 -9.87 -5.22 -6.08
C LEU A 33 -9.82 -6.50 -6.93
N GLU A 34 -8.65 -6.86 -7.46
CA GLU A 34 -8.46 -8.10 -8.22
C GLU A 34 -8.81 -9.33 -7.35
N GLY A 35 -8.37 -9.35 -6.09
CA GLY A 35 -8.68 -10.42 -5.15
C GLY A 35 -10.17 -10.53 -4.81
N LYS A 36 -10.85 -9.39 -4.59
CA LYS A 36 -12.28 -9.37 -4.25
C LYS A 36 -13.15 -9.84 -5.41
N GLU A 37 -12.78 -9.50 -6.65
CA GLU A 37 -13.46 -10.03 -7.84
C GLU A 37 -13.32 -11.55 -7.95
N LEU A 38 -12.13 -12.09 -7.69
CA LEU A 38 -11.90 -13.55 -7.68
C LEU A 38 -12.69 -14.24 -6.56
N PHE A 39 -12.74 -13.63 -5.38
CA PHE A 39 -13.50 -14.12 -4.24
C PHE A 39 -15.00 -14.20 -4.57
N ASN A 40 -15.58 -13.14 -5.16
CA ASN A 40 -16.99 -13.10 -5.56
C ASN A 40 -17.36 -14.16 -6.63
N ARG A 41 -16.36 -14.64 -7.37
CA ARG A 41 -16.49 -15.73 -8.36
C ARG A 41 -16.13 -17.10 -7.76
N GLU A 42 -16.02 -17.20 -6.44
CA GLU A 42 -15.67 -18.42 -5.69
C GLU A 42 -14.28 -19.00 -6.02
N ASN A 43 -13.40 -18.22 -6.67
CA ASN A 43 -12.02 -18.61 -6.97
C ASN A 43 -11.11 -18.34 -5.76
N TYR A 44 -11.35 -19.05 -4.66
CA TYR A 44 -10.74 -18.73 -3.35
C TYR A 44 -9.22 -18.86 -3.31
N LEU A 45 -8.62 -19.77 -4.10
CA LEU A 45 -7.16 -19.94 -4.13
C LEU A 45 -6.46 -18.75 -4.81
N ASP A 46 -7.05 -18.20 -5.86
CA ASP A 46 -6.53 -17.02 -6.55
C ASP A 46 -6.80 -15.73 -5.74
N ALA A 47 -7.96 -15.67 -5.08
CA ALA A 47 -8.27 -14.61 -4.13
C ALA A 47 -7.27 -14.60 -2.96
N TYR A 48 -6.92 -15.77 -2.43
CA TYR A 48 -5.90 -15.93 -1.38
C TYR A 48 -4.54 -15.34 -1.79
N SER A 49 -4.10 -15.63 -3.02
CA SER A 49 -2.85 -15.08 -3.54
C SER A 49 -2.87 -13.54 -3.58
N ASN A 50 -4.00 -12.95 -4.00
CA ASN A 50 -4.17 -11.49 -3.99
C ASN A 50 -4.28 -10.88 -2.58
N VAL A 51 -4.84 -11.62 -1.60
CA VAL A 51 -4.85 -11.19 -0.19
C VAL A 51 -3.45 -11.16 0.39
N ILE A 52 -2.61 -12.18 0.11
CA ILE A 52 -1.19 -12.16 0.52
C ILE A 52 -0.48 -10.92 -0.01
N GLU A 53 -0.60 -10.64 -1.32
CA GLU A 53 0.02 -9.48 -1.94
C GLU A 53 -0.52 -8.16 -1.38
N SER A 54 -1.83 -8.07 -1.13
CA SER A 54 -2.45 -6.91 -0.49
C SER A 54 -1.90 -6.69 0.91
N LEU A 55 -1.81 -7.73 1.73
CA LEU A 55 -1.21 -7.67 3.06
C LEU A 55 0.26 -7.24 3.01
N HIS A 56 1.03 -7.72 2.03
CA HIS A 56 2.42 -7.31 1.83
C HIS A 56 2.56 -5.83 1.44
N HIS A 57 1.71 -5.32 0.55
CA HIS A 57 1.67 -3.90 0.20
C HIS A 57 1.24 -3.04 1.38
N LEU A 58 0.24 -3.48 2.15
CA LEU A 58 -0.22 -2.80 3.36
C LEU A 58 0.88 -2.74 4.43
N ALA A 59 1.62 -3.84 4.61
CA ALA A 59 2.79 -3.89 5.48
C ALA A 59 3.88 -2.92 5.04
N SER A 60 4.22 -2.93 3.75
CA SER A 60 5.21 -2.01 3.16
C SER A 60 4.80 -0.54 3.30
N LEU A 61 3.52 -0.25 3.10
CA LEU A 61 2.94 1.08 3.27
C LEU A 61 3.08 1.56 4.72
N SER A 62 2.77 0.72 5.70
CA SER A 62 2.93 1.04 7.13
C SER A 62 4.38 1.40 7.51
N VAL A 63 5.37 0.68 6.94
CA VAL A 63 6.79 0.99 7.15
C VAL A 63 7.16 2.34 6.53
N ILE A 64 6.73 2.61 5.29
CA ILE A 64 6.93 3.91 4.62
C ILE A 64 6.28 5.03 5.42
N ASP A 65 5.11 4.79 6.02
CA ASP A 65 4.37 5.76 6.81
C ASP A 65 5.05 6.12 8.14
N LYS A 66 6.00 5.32 8.60
CA LYS A 66 6.92 5.69 9.70
C LYS A 66 8.20 6.34 9.24
N GLY A 67 8.36 6.61 7.94
CA GLY A 67 9.59 7.17 7.38
C GLY A 67 10.73 6.15 7.29
N LEU A 68 10.40 4.86 7.31
CA LEU A 68 11.36 3.76 7.21
C LEU A 68 11.32 3.13 5.81
N TYR A 69 12.35 2.35 5.49
CA TYR A 69 12.41 1.58 4.25
C TYR A 69 11.87 0.16 4.46
N PRO A 70 10.92 -0.33 3.65
CA PRO A 70 10.48 -1.73 3.71
C PRO A 70 11.63 -2.67 3.37
N GLU A 71 12.03 -3.48 4.34
CA GLU A 71 13.07 -4.50 4.17
C GLU A 71 12.48 -5.81 3.65
N VAL A 72 13.35 -6.74 3.22
CA VAL A 72 12.93 -8.09 2.81
C VAL A 72 12.14 -8.79 3.93
N THR A 73 12.50 -8.54 5.18
CA THR A 73 11.80 -9.02 6.38
C THR A 73 10.73 -8.05 6.88
N VAL A 74 9.92 -7.48 5.98
CA VAL A 74 8.93 -6.43 6.30
C VAL A 74 8.00 -6.78 7.47
N TRP A 75 7.63 -8.06 7.62
CA TRP A 75 6.79 -8.53 8.70
C TRP A 75 7.40 -8.34 10.10
N SER A 76 8.74 -8.42 10.21
CA SER A 76 9.44 -8.14 11.47
C SER A 76 9.41 -6.65 11.81
N GLN A 77 9.40 -5.78 10.80
CA GLN A 77 9.24 -4.34 10.98
C GLN A 77 7.80 -4.02 11.42
N VAL A 78 6.81 -4.53 10.68
CA VAL A 78 5.38 -4.27 10.93
C VAL A 78 4.91 -4.82 12.27
N LYS A 79 5.41 -5.98 12.70
CA LYS A 79 5.11 -6.52 14.04
C LYS A 79 5.42 -5.53 15.17
N LYS A 80 6.42 -4.65 14.99
CA LYS A 80 6.78 -3.60 15.97
C LYS A 80 6.04 -2.29 15.72
N ILE A 81 5.85 -1.93 14.45
CA ILE A 81 5.34 -0.62 14.02
C ILE A 81 3.81 -0.55 14.04
N GLU A 82 3.16 -1.58 13.53
CA GLU A 82 1.71 -1.65 13.36
C GLU A 82 1.23 -3.11 13.53
N PRO A 83 1.21 -3.62 14.79
CA PRO A 83 0.96 -5.03 15.07
C PRO A 83 -0.40 -5.53 14.57
N GLN A 84 -1.38 -4.63 14.42
CA GLN A 84 -2.69 -4.94 13.86
C GLN A 84 -2.63 -5.48 12.42
N ILE A 85 -1.73 -4.98 11.57
CA ILE A 85 -1.55 -5.50 10.20
C ILE A 85 -0.88 -6.88 10.25
N TYR A 86 0.10 -7.06 11.14
CA TYR A 86 0.75 -8.37 11.33
C TYR A 86 -0.26 -9.43 11.77
N LYS A 87 -1.19 -9.09 12.66
CA LYS A 87 -2.28 -9.99 13.08
C LYS A 87 -3.16 -10.44 11.92
N LEU A 88 -3.47 -9.58 10.94
CA LEU A 88 -4.24 -10.00 9.76
C LEU A 88 -3.52 -11.12 9.00
N TYR A 89 -2.20 -11.04 8.88
CA TYR A 89 -1.42 -12.12 8.26
C TYR A 89 -1.37 -13.38 9.12
N GLU A 90 -1.30 -13.25 10.45
CA GLU A 90 -1.43 -14.40 11.35
C GLU A 90 -2.80 -15.07 11.23
N GLU A 91 -3.90 -14.31 11.17
CA GLU A 91 -5.24 -14.86 10.99
C GLU A 91 -5.37 -15.62 9.66
N LEU A 92 -4.80 -15.10 8.57
CA LEU A 92 -4.79 -15.79 7.28
C LEU A 92 -4.15 -17.19 7.37
N VAL A 93 -3.01 -17.27 8.07
CA VAL A 93 -2.16 -18.47 8.14
C VAL A 93 -2.65 -19.46 9.20
N PHE A 94 -3.01 -18.99 10.38
CA PHE A 94 -3.22 -19.83 11.56
C PHE A 94 -4.68 -20.01 11.97
N SER A 95 -5.62 -19.21 11.44
CA SER A 95 -7.04 -19.41 11.73
C SER A 95 -7.52 -20.77 11.21
N LYS A 96 -8.36 -21.42 12.02
CA LYS A 96 -9.00 -22.71 11.74
C LYS A 96 -10.29 -22.57 10.91
N GLU A 97 -10.68 -21.34 10.59
CA GLU A 97 -11.85 -21.08 9.75
C GLU A 97 -11.62 -21.56 8.30
N SER A 98 -12.74 -21.74 7.57
CA SER A 98 -12.68 -22.03 6.14
C SER A 98 -11.93 -20.92 5.40
N LEU A 99 -11.29 -21.29 4.27
CA LEU A 99 -10.58 -20.31 3.46
C LEU A 99 -11.49 -19.14 3.05
N GLU A 100 -12.69 -19.44 2.60
CA GLU A 100 -13.73 -18.45 2.28
C GLU A 100 -13.92 -17.45 3.42
N LYS A 101 -14.15 -17.94 4.66
CA LYS A 101 -14.42 -17.06 5.80
C LYS A 101 -13.23 -16.18 6.16
N LYS A 102 -12.02 -16.74 6.11
CA LYS A 102 -10.78 -15.99 6.33
C LYS A 102 -10.64 -14.86 5.31
N LEU A 103 -10.87 -15.15 4.03
CA LEU A 103 -10.76 -14.16 2.95
C LEU A 103 -11.82 -13.07 3.09
N GLU A 104 -13.08 -13.42 3.39
CA GLU A 104 -14.17 -12.47 3.62
C GLU A 104 -13.79 -11.43 4.69
N LEU A 105 -13.34 -11.89 5.86
CA LEU A 105 -12.95 -11.03 6.97
C LEU A 105 -11.72 -10.18 6.64
N LEU A 106 -10.74 -10.76 5.94
CA LEU A 106 -9.53 -10.04 5.55
C LEU A 106 -9.80 -8.96 4.52
N PHE A 107 -10.68 -9.19 3.54
CA PHE A 107 -11.08 -8.14 2.62
C PHE A 107 -11.75 -6.99 3.34
N LEU A 108 -12.67 -7.25 4.28
CA LEU A 108 -13.29 -6.20 5.10
C LEU A 108 -12.26 -5.37 5.87
N ALA A 109 -11.30 -6.03 6.51
CA ALA A 109 -10.24 -5.36 7.26
C ALA A 109 -9.31 -4.55 6.35
N ILE A 110 -8.89 -5.11 5.21
CA ILE A 110 -8.02 -4.42 4.25
C ILE A 110 -8.73 -3.22 3.63
N GLU A 111 -10.02 -3.34 3.27
CA GLU A 111 -10.80 -2.22 2.74
C GLU A 111 -10.97 -1.10 3.77
N PHE A 112 -11.21 -1.44 5.03
CA PHE A 112 -11.21 -0.45 6.11
C PHE A 112 -9.86 0.28 6.19
N MET A 113 -8.75 -0.45 6.13
CA MET A 113 -7.39 0.12 6.16
C MET A 113 -7.11 1.02 4.94
N ILE A 114 -7.53 0.59 3.74
CA ILE A 114 -7.44 1.40 2.52
C ILE A 114 -8.20 2.71 2.71
N ASN A 115 -9.46 2.64 3.14
CA ASN A 115 -10.31 3.81 3.35
C ASN A 115 -9.71 4.79 4.36
N SER A 116 -9.12 4.28 5.44
CA SER A 116 -8.46 5.10 6.47
C SER A 116 -7.19 5.81 6.00
N ARG A 117 -6.64 5.43 4.83
CA ARG A 117 -5.38 5.95 4.26
C ARG A 117 -5.54 6.58 2.88
N THR A 118 -6.78 6.74 2.41
CA THR A 118 -7.05 7.23 1.04
C THR A 118 -6.45 8.60 0.79
N TYR A 119 -6.55 9.52 1.75
CA TYR A 119 -6.01 10.86 1.59
C TYR A 119 -4.48 10.85 1.49
N GLU A 120 -3.81 10.20 2.45
CA GLU A 120 -2.35 10.08 2.49
C GLU A 120 -1.80 9.34 1.28
N GLY A 121 -2.47 8.25 0.90
CA GLY A 121 -2.15 7.43 -0.26
C GLY A 121 -2.28 8.19 -1.59
N ALA A 122 -3.29 9.04 -1.72
CA ALA A 122 -3.50 9.86 -2.91
C ALA A 122 -2.78 11.22 -2.87
N GLN A 123 -2.13 11.58 -1.76
CA GLN A 123 -1.61 12.92 -1.53
C GLN A 123 -0.72 13.42 -2.67
N HIS A 124 0.18 12.56 -3.19
CA HIS A 124 1.11 12.94 -4.26
C HIS A 124 0.41 13.35 -5.56
N ILE A 125 -0.56 12.55 -5.99
CA ILE A 125 -1.31 12.83 -7.22
C ILE A 125 -2.25 14.02 -7.01
N LEU A 126 -2.89 14.13 -5.84
CA LEU A 126 -3.75 15.27 -5.49
C LEU A 126 -2.97 16.59 -5.51
N GLU A 127 -1.81 16.65 -4.86
CA GLU A 127 -0.96 17.85 -4.84
C GLU A 127 -0.46 18.21 -6.25
N THR A 128 -0.25 17.23 -7.12
CA THR A 128 0.11 17.49 -8.52
C THR A 128 -1.08 18.04 -9.30
N MET A 129 -2.26 17.43 -9.12
CA MET A 129 -3.48 17.85 -9.81
C MET A 129 -3.94 19.25 -9.38
N LEU A 130 -3.75 19.63 -8.12
CA LEU A 130 -4.09 20.97 -7.61
C LEU A 130 -3.27 22.12 -8.25
N LYS A 131 -2.20 21.82 -8.99
CA LYS A 131 -1.40 22.84 -9.68
C LYS A 131 -2.10 23.46 -10.90
N LYS A 132 -3.20 22.85 -11.38
CA LYS A 132 -3.96 23.28 -12.56
C LYS A 132 -5.41 22.81 -12.45
N ASP A 133 -6.37 23.66 -12.84
CA ASP A 133 -7.80 23.37 -12.69
C ASP A 133 -8.30 22.17 -13.51
N VAL A 134 -7.74 21.96 -14.71
CA VAL A 134 -8.19 20.91 -15.64
C VAL A 134 -6.99 20.14 -16.19
N TRP A 135 -7.07 18.82 -16.09
CA TRP A 135 -6.08 17.90 -16.64
C TRP A 135 -6.72 16.97 -17.66
N THR A 136 -6.06 16.76 -18.78
CA THR A 136 -6.32 15.59 -19.63
C THR A 136 -5.57 14.37 -19.09
N VAL A 137 -6.05 13.17 -19.40
CA VAL A 137 -5.37 11.91 -19.03
C VAL A 137 -3.94 11.87 -19.57
N GLN A 138 -3.72 12.37 -20.80
CA GLN A 138 -2.40 12.43 -21.41
C GLN A 138 -1.43 13.37 -20.66
N GLU A 139 -1.92 14.53 -20.20
CA GLU A 139 -1.11 15.44 -19.39
C GLU A 139 -0.70 14.79 -18.06
N LEU A 140 -1.59 14.07 -17.39
CA LEU A 140 -1.25 13.34 -16.17
C LEU A 140 -0.21 12.25 -16.43
N HIS A 141 -0.38 11.47 -17.51
CA HIS A 141 0.53 10.37 -17.86
C HIS A 141 1.92 10.86 -18.27
N THR A 142 2.04 12.08 -18.81
CA THR A 142 3.32 12.65 -19.27
C THR A 142 4.00 13.55 -18.23
N ASN A 143 3.31 13.90 -17.15
CA ASN A 143 3.83 14.76 -16.09
C ASN A 143 5.01 14.09 -15.37
N ASN A 144 6.15 14.78 -15.29
CA ASN A 144 7.37 14.27 -14.66
C ASN A 144 7.21 13.98 -13.16
N GLU A 145 6.31 14.67 -12.46
CA GLU A 145 6.04 14.41 -11.05
C GLU A 145 5.31 13.07 -10.85
N LEU A 146 4.59 12.56 -11.86
CA LEU A 146 3.79 11.33 -11.78
C LEU A 146 4.42 10.12 -12.49
N LYS A 147 5.67 10.25 -12.97
CA LYS A 147 6.43 9.17 -13.61
C LYS A 147 7.10 8.24 -12.61
#